data_AF-A0A5M5BS50-F1
#
_entry.id   AF-A0A5M5BS50-F1
#
_cell.length_a   1.000
_cell.length_b   1.000
_cell.length_c   1.000
_cell.angle_alpha   90.00
_cell.angle_beta   90.00
_cell.angle_gamma   90.00
#
_symmetry.space_group_name_H-M   'P 1'
#
loop_
_entity.id
_entity.type
_entity.pdbx_description
1 polymer ?
#
loop_
_entity_poly.entity_id
_entity_poly.type
_entity_poly.pdbx_seq_one_letter_code
_entity_poly.pdbx_strand_id
1 'polypeptide(L)' 'IWDYEDKLKKGDNIIFTAFGAGFTWGAVYVKWGYDGKKES' A
#
# COMPACT_ATOMS: atom_id res chain seq x y z
N ILE A 1 -8.53 -2.33 -0.75
CA ILE A 1 -7.60 -1.17 -0.70
C ILE A 1 -8.36 0.06 -0.26
N TRP A 2 -9.47 0.39 -0.93
CA TRP A 2 -10.37 1.49 -0.55
C TRP A 2 -10.88 1.41 0.90
N ASP A 3 -11.16 0.22 1.44
CA ASP A 3 -11.58 0.08 2.86
C ASP A 3 -10.47 0.39 3.90
N TYR A 4 -9.21 0.44 3.47
CA TYR A 4 -8.05 0.74 4.33
C TYR A 4 -7.43 2.10 4.02
N GLU A 5 -7.98 2.83 3.05
CA GLU A 5 -7.48 4.12 2.61
C GLU A 5 -7.48 5.15 3.76
N ASP A 6 -8.50 5.12 4.62
CA ASP A 6 -8.59 5.98 5.82
C ASP A 6 -7.46 5.75 6.83
N LYS A 7 -6.79 4.58 6.76
CA LYS A 7 -5.69 4.20 7.63
C LYS A 7 -4.32 4.50 7.02
N LEU A 8 -4.26 4.78 5.71
CA LEU A 8 -3.03 5.11 4.99
C LEU A 8 -2.84 6.62 4.95
N LYS A 9 -1.69 7.09 5.46
CA LYS A 9 -1.35 8.51 5.45
C LYS A 9 -0.29 8.82 4.40
N LYS A 10 -0.31 10.05 3.90
CA LYS A 10 0.71 10.57 3.00
C LYS A 10 2.08 10.44 3.66
N GLY A 11 3.00 9.80 2.95
CA GLY A 11 4.36 9.58 3.40
C GLY A 11 4.58 8.28 4.18
N ASP A 12 3.54 7.46 4.39
CA ASP A 12 3.71 6.13 4.98
C ASP A 12 4.53 5.23 4.06
N ASN A 13 5.41 4.43 4.67
CA ASN A 13 6.23 3.46 3.96
C ASN A 13 5.53 2.11 3.95
N ILE A 14 5.19 1.61 2.77
CA ILE A 14 4.41 0.39 2.57
C ILE A 14 5.27 -0.64 1.86
N ILE A 15 5.20 -1.89 2.34
CA ILE A 15 5.79 -3.05 1.67
C ILE A 15 4.63 -3.91 1.17
N PHE A 16 4.51 -4.04 -0.15
CA PHE A 16 3.60 -5.01 -0.75
C PHE A 16 4.36 -6.29 -1.02
N THR A 17 3.80 -7.42 -0.59
CA THR A 17 4.35 -8.75 -0.84
C THR A 17 3.34 -9.58 -1.61
N ALA A 18 3.82 -10.36 -2.56
CA ALA A 18 3.01 -11.28 -3.35
C ALA A 18 3.71 -12.64 -3.41
N PHE A 19 2.91 -13.69 -3.30
CA PHE A 19 3.37 -15.08 -3.32
C PHE A 19 2.58 -15.86 -4.37
N GLY A 20 3.29 -16.57 -5.23
CA GLY A 20 2.74 -17.41 -6.29
C GLY A 20 3.15 -18.87 -6.11
N ALA A 21 2.37 -19.77 -6.72
CA ALA A 21 2.72 -21.19 -6.78
C ALA A 21 4.04 -21.38 -7.55
N GLY A 22 4.84 -22.37 -7.13
CA GLY A 22 6.14 -22.67 -7.76
C GLY A 22 7.31 -21.83 -7.25
N PHE A 23 7.34 -21.52 -5.94
CA PHE A 23 8.44 -20.78 -5.28
C PHE A 23 8.69 -19.37 -5.84
N THR A 24 7.66 -18.74 -6.41
CA THR A 24 7.79 -17.36 -6.87
C THR A 24 7.26 -16.42 -5.79
N TRP A 25 8.08 -15.48 -5.35
CA TRP A 25 7.69 -14.42 -4.43
C TRP A 25 8.28 -13.09 -4.88
N GLY A 26 7.62 -12.00 -4.52
CA GLY A 26 8.08 -10.66 -4.83
C GLY A 26 7.63 -9.67 -3.76
N ALA A 27 8.43 -8.63 -3.57
CA ALA A 27 8.06 -7.52 -2.71
C ALA A 27 8.44 -6.19 -3.38
N VAL A 28 7.64 -5.16 -3.13
CA VAL A 28 7.94 -3.79 -3.56
C VAL A 28 7.79 -2.85 -2.38
N TYR A 29 8.74 -1.92 -2.27
CA TYR A 29 8.75 -0.85 -1.27
C TYR A 29 8.29 0.45 -1.91
N VAL A 30 7.25 1.05 -1.36
CA VAL A 30 6.69 2.29 -1.88
C VAL A 30 6.39 3.27 -0.76
N LYS A 31 6.42 4.56 -1.10
CA LYS A 31 5.97 5.64 -0.23
C LYS A 31 4.59 6.10 -0.66
N TRP A 32 3.64 6.11 0.26
CA TRP A 32 2.26 6.47 -0.03
C TRP A 32 2.12 7.96 -0.36
N GLY A 33 1.39 8.27 -1.45
CA GLY A 33 1.47 9.58 -2.09
C GLY A 33 0.46 10.63 -1.59
N TYR A 34 -0.66 10.22 -0.99
CA TYR A 34 -1.76 11.12 -0.64
C TYR A 34 -2.54 10.63 0.58
N ASP A 35 -3.16 11.55 1.29
CA ASP A 35 -4.13 11.23 2.33
C ASP A 35 -5.50 11.07 1.65
N GLY A 36 -6.26 10.02 1.96
CA GLY A 36 -7.64 9.83 1.48
C GLY A 36 -8.64 10.87 2.01
N LYS A 37 -8.17 11.95 2.64
CA LYS A 37 -9.03 13.04 3.11
C LYS A 37 -9.67 13.70 1.90
N LYS A 38 -10.96 13.43 1.70
CA LYS A 38 -11.82 14.31 0.92
C LYS A 38 -11.74 15.69 1.55
N GLU A 39 -11.06 16.62 0.88
CA GLU A 39 -11.28 18.04 1.12
C GLU A 39 -12.76 18.30 0.86
N SER A 40 -13.48 18.62 1.93
CA SER A 40 -14.87 19.09 1.93
C SER A 40 -14.91 20.60 2.02
#